data_AF-A0A6N3XCG4-F1
#
_entry.id   AF-A0A6N3XCG4-F1
#
_cell.length_a   1.000
_cell.length_b   1.000
_cell.length_c   1.000
_cell.angle_alpha   90.00
_cell.angle_beta   90.00
_cell.angle_gamma   90.00
#
_symmetry.space_group_name_H-M   'P 1'
#
loop_
_entity.id
_entity.type
_entity.pdbx_description
1 polymer ?
#
loop_
_entity_poly.entity_id
_entity_poly.type
_entity_poly.pdbx_seq_one_letter_code
_entity_poly.pdbx_strand_id
1 'polypeptide(L)' 'MADALAALIGRYDIRGRYLDRDAVDQIGDYFSAAEQRLAAAEKISSAAGSIVREASARLFLAEPDLLNPGGNA' A
#
# COMPACT_ATOMS: atom_id res chain seq x y z
N MET A 1 -8.42 -10.46 -1.23
CA MET A 1 -7.94 -9.06 -1.37
C MET A 1 -8.80 -8.39 -2.41
N ALA A 2 -9.26 -7.15 -2.19
CA ALA A 2 -10.01 -6.37 -3.17
C ALA A 2 -9.23 -5.08 -3.44
N ASP A 3 -9.00 -4.78 -4.73
CA ASP A 3 -8.45 -3.48 -5.11
C ASP A 3 -9.54 -2.39 -5.09
N ALA A 4 -9.15 -1.15 -5.37
CA ALA A 4 -10.08 -0.02 -5.32
C ALA A 4 -11.26 -0.16 -6.30
N LEU A 5 -11.04 -0.78 -7.46
CA LEU A 5 -12.07 -0.97 -8.49
C LEU A 5 -13.03 -2.10 -8.09
N ALA A 6 -12.50 -3.24 -7.64
CA ALA A 6 -13.31 -4.34 -7.11
C ALA A 6 -14.16 -3.89 -5.91
N ALA A 7 -13.60 -3.06 -5.02
CA ALA A 7 -14.35 -2.47 -3.91
C ALA A 7 -15.44 -1.51 -4.38
N LEU A 8 -15.21 -0.71 -5.44
CA LEU A 8 -16.22 0.17 -6.03
C LEU A 8 -17.35 -0.63 -6.66
N ILE A 9 -17.03 -1.60 -7.52
CA ILE A 9 -18.00 -2.48 -8.19
C ILE A 9 -18.85 -3.21 -7.16
N GLY A 10 -18.23 -3.79 -6.12
CA GLY A 10 -18.94 -4.49 -5.06
C GLY A 10 -19.96 -3.61 -4.33
N ARG A 11 -19.68 -2.31 -4.13
CA ARG A 11 -20.64 -1.38 -3.52
C ARG A 11 -21.88 -1.14 -4.39
N TYR A 12 -21.74 -1.16 -5.71
CA TYR A 12 -22.85 -0.97 -6.64
C TYR A 12 -23.64 -2.26 -6.84
N ASP A 13 -22.94 -3.40 -6.90
CA ASP A 13 -23.54 -4.73 -6.99
C ASP A 13 -24.46 -5.03 -5.79
N ILE A 14 -24.01 -4.78 -4.56
CA ILE A 14 -24.82 -4.93 -3.34
C ILE A 14 -26.12 -4.10 -3.40
N ARG A 15 -26.09 -2.97 -4.11
CA ARG A 15 -27.25 -2.08 -4.27
C ARG A 15 -28.11 -2.42 -5.49
N GLY A 16 -27.71 -3.39 -6.31
CA GLY A 16 -28.37 -3.74 -7.56
C GLY A 16 -28.41 -2.60 -8.56
N ARG A 17 -27.41 -1.70 -8.55
CA ARG A 17 -27.35 -0.52 -9.43
C ARG A 17 -26.22 -0.64 -10.43
N TYR A 18 -26.47 -0.12 -11.63
CA TYR A 18 -25.41 0.16 -12.60
C TYR A 18 -24.50 1.28 -12.10
N LEU A 19 -23.25 1.29 -12.59
CA LEU A 19 -22.31 2.37 -12.34
C LEU A 19 -22.87 3.67 -12.91
N ASP A 20 -22.91 4.71 -12.08
CA ASP A 20 -23.32 6.06 -12.45
C ASP A 20 -22.09 6.94 -12.75
N ARG A 21 -22.33 8.22 -13.00
CA ARG A 21 -21.25 9.15 -13.36
C ARG A 21 -20.21 9.29 -12.25
N ASP A 22 -20.63 9.30 -10.99
CA ASP A 22 -19.74 9.39 -9.84
C ASP A 22 -18.81 8.16 -9.76
N ALA A 23 -19.31 6.97 -10.09
CA ALA A 23 -18.47 5.78 -10.19
C ALA A 23 -17.47 5.85 -11.35
N VAL A 24 -17.90 6.35 -12.51
CA VAL A 24 -17.01 6.53 -13.67
C VAL A 24 -15.91 7.55 -13.36
N ASP A 25 -16.25 8.65 -12.69
CA ASP A 25 -15.29 9.67 -12.28
C ASP A 25 -14.28 9.09 -11.27
N GLN A 26 -14.72 8.29 -10.28
CA GLN A 26 -13.81 7.58 -9.35
C GLN A 26 -12.86 6.60 -10.06
N ILE A 27 -13.34 5.92 -11.11
CA ILE A 27 -12.49 5.05 -11.94
C ILE A 27 -11.46 5.90 -12.69
N GLY A 28 -11.88 7.04 -13.25
CA GLY A 28 -11.01 8.00 -13.91
C GLY A 28 -9.91 8.51 -12.98
N ASP A 29 -10.27 8.95 -11.79
CA ASP A 29 -9.35 9.42 -10.76
C ASP A 29 -8.33 8.34 -10.37
N TYR A 30 -8.78 7.09 -10.19
CA TYR A 30 -7.89 5.96 -9.95
C TYR A 30 -6.85 5.85 -11.07
N PHE A 31 -7.26 5.80 -12.33
CA PHE A 31 -6.32 5.66 -13.44
C PHE A 31 -5.42 6.88 -13.64
N SER A 32 -5.89 8.09 -13.33
CA SER A 32 -5.08 9.32 -13.42
C SER A 32 -3.82 9.26 -12.53
N ALA A 33 -3.90 8.56 -11.39
CA ALA A 33 -2.79 8.39 -10.45
C ALA A 33 -2.01 7.08 -10.67
N ALA A 34 -2.26 6.31 -11.74
CA ALA A 34 -1.64 5.01 -11.95
C ALA A 34 -0.11 5.09 -12.10
N GLU A 35 0.39 6.01 -12.92
CA GLU A 35 1.83 6.19 -13.14
C GLU A 35 2.57 6.55 -11.85
N GLN A 36 1.99 7.45 -11.05
CA GLN A 36 2.59 7.86 -9.77
C GLN A 36 2.68 6.69 -8.79
N ARG A 37 1.64 5.85 -8.73
CA ARG A 37 1.63 4.66 -7.87
C ARG A 37 2.63 3.60 -8.34
N LEU A 38 2.77 3.42 -9.65
CA LEU A 38 3.78 2.51 -10.21
C LEU A 38 5.20 3.02 -9.90
N ALA A 39 5.47 4.30 -10.12
CA ALA A 39 6.76 4.91 -9.81
C ALA A 39 7.10 4.82 -8.31
N ALA A 40 6.11 4.97 -7.43
CA ALA A 40 6.31 4.77 -5.99
C ALA A 40 6.66 3.31 -5.67
N ALA A 41 5.93 2.35 -6.24
CA ALA A 41 6.20 0.92 -6.05
C ALA A 41 7.59 0.53 -6.56
N GLU A 42 8.00 1.04 -7.72
CA GLU A 42 9.33 0.80 -8.29
C GLU A 42 10.45 1.38 -7.42
N LYS A 43 10.29 2.61 -6.92
CA LYS A 43 11.25 3.23 -5.98
C LYS A 43 11.38 2.43 -4.69
N ILE A 44 10.26 1.98 -4.12
CA ILE A 44 10.27 1.15 -2.90
C ILE A 44 10.94 -0.19 -3.17
N SER A 45 10.58 -0.85 -4.28
CA SER A 45 11.08 -2.18 -4.62
C SER A 45 12.58 -2.16 -4.89
N SER A 46 13.06 -1.19 -5.67
CA SER A 46 14.49 -1.02 -5.98
C SER A 46 15.35 -0.68 -4.75
N ALA A 47 14.79 0.03 -3.77
CA ALA A 47 15.48 0.42 -2.54
C ALA A 47 15.14 -0.47 -1.32
N ALA A 48 14.44 -1.60 -1.51
CA ALA A 48 13.88 -2.39 -0.41
C ALA A 48 14.95 -2.85 0.59
N GLY A 49 16.10 -3.33 0.12
CA GLY A 49 17.19 -3.78 0.98
C GLY A 49 17.76 -2.68 1.88
N SER A 50 17.96 -1.47 1.34
CA SER A 50 18.42 -0.32 2.13
C SER A 50 17.36 0.18 3.11
N ILE A 51 16.10 0.22 2.69
CA ILE A 51 14.97 0.63 3.55
C ILE A 51 14.89 -0.30 4.76
N VAL A 52 14.90 -1.61 4.54
CA VAL A 52 14.85 -2.60 5.63
C VAL A 52 16.06 -2.48 6.54
N ARG A 53 17.28 -2.40 5.98
CA ARG A 53 18.51 -2.26 6.77
C ARG A 53 18.48 -1.02 7.66
N GLU A 54 18.09 0.12 7.12
CA GLU A 54 18.03 1.38 7.87
C GLU A 54 16.92 1.35 8.93
N ALA A 55 15.74 0.84 8.60
CA ALA A 55 14.65 0.70 9.55
C ALA A 55 15.03 -0.23 10.72
N SER A 56 15.65 -1.37 10.45
CA SER A 56 16.13 -2.30 11.49
C SER A 56 17.22 -1.66 12.36
N ALA A 57 18.18 -0.94 11.76
CA ALA A 57 19.21 -0.25 12.53
C ALA A 57 18.60 0.80 13.47
N ARG A 58 17.64 1.60 12.99
CA ARG A 58 16.91 2.57 13.82
C ARG A 58 16.10 1.89 14.92
N LEU A 59 15.44 0.77 14.62
CA LEU A 59 14.70 -0.02 15.60
C LEU A 59 15.60 -0.48 16.74
N PHE A 60 16.75 -1.10 16.45
CA PHE A 60 17.64 -1.60 17.49
C PHE A 60 18.38 -0.51 18.26
N LEU A 61 18.56 0.68 17.68
CA LEU A 61 19.04 1.84 18.42
C LEU A 61 18.01 2.36 19.42
N ALA A 62 16.72 2.30 19.04
CA ALA A 62 15.62 2.70 19.92
C ALA A 62 15.32 1.64 20.99
N GLU A 63 15.40 0.36 20.62
CA GLU A 63 15.05 -0.80 21.44
C GLU A 63 16.21 -1.80 21.48
N PRO A 64 17.31 -1.50 22.20
CA PRO A 64 18.50 -2.34 22.23
C PRO A 64 18.28 -3.70 22.90
N ASP A 65 17.28 -3.82 23.80
CA ASP A 65 16.95 -5.07 24.49
C ASP A 65 16.51 -6.19 23.54
N LEU A 66 16.03 -5.85 22.34
CA LEU A 66 15.71 -6.83 21.30
C LEU A 66 16.94 -7.67 20.90
N LEU A 67 18.16 -7.12 21.00
CA LEU A 67 19.42 -7.78 20.65
C LEU A 67 20.09 -8.51 21.82
N ASN A 68 19.63 -8.29 23.06
CA ASN A 68 20.21 -8.93 24.24
C ASN A 68 19.88 -10.43 24.28
N PRO A 69 20.63 -11.26 25.05
CA PRO A 69 20.28 -12.67 25.24
C PRO A 69 18.84 -12.83 25.76
N GLY A 70 18.00 -13.55 25.03
CA GLY A 70 16.57 -13.70 25.32
C GLY A 70 15.66 -12.64 24.65
N GLY A 71 16.24 -11.69 23.91
CA GLY A 71 15.52 -10.76 23.04
C GLY A 71 14.94 -11.44 21.79
N ASN A 72 13.94 -10.79 21.18
CA ASN A 72 13.14 -11.33 20.07
C ASN A 72 13.50 -10.73 18.69
N ALA A 73 14.77 -10.37 18.50
CA ALA A 73 15.30 -9.93 17.22
C ALA A 73 15.74 -11.10 16.33
#